data_AF-A0A3C1A6Z3-F1
#
_entry.id   AF-A0A3C1A6Z3-F1
#
_cell.length_a   1.000
_cell.length_b   1.000
_cell.length_c   1.000
_cell.angle_alpha   90.00
_cell.angle_beta   90.00
_cell.angle_gamma   90.00
#
_symmetry.space_group_name_H-M   'P 1'
#
loop_
_entity.id
_entity.type
_entity.pdbx_description
1 polymer ?
#
loop_
_entity_poly.entity_id
_entity_poly.type
_entity_poly.pdbx_seq_one_letter_code
_entity_poly.pdbx_strand_id
1 'polypeptide(L)' 'MFEKAIKELEEVVNKLESGEASLSESLELFEKGIKLAGDCNKMLDEAEKKVSVLIGGEKKDFDEE' A
#
# COMPACT_ATOMS: atom_id res chain seq x y z
N MET A 1 -2.25 -5.82 9.92
CA MET A 1 -3.61 -5.91 9.36
C MET A 1 -3.68 -4.92 8.23
N PHE A 2 -4.22 -5.35 7.08
CA PHE A 2 -4.28 -4.53 5.87
C PHE A 2 -5.11 -3.26 6.10
N GLU A 3 -6.27 -3.37 6.76
CA GLU A 3 -7.18 -2.25 7.03
C GLU A 3 -6.52 -1.17 7.89
N LYS A 4 -5.61 -1.56 8.78
CA LYS A 4 -4.84 -0.60 9.58
C LYS A 4 -3.79 0.11 8.73
N ALA A 5 -3.05 -0.62 7.92
CA ALA A 5 -1.99 -0.06 7.08
C ALA A 5 -2.56 0.91 6.02
N ILE A 6 -3.69 0.54 5.39
CA ILE A 6 -4.35 1.40 4.40
C ILE A 6 -4.91 2.67 5.04
N LYS A 7 -5.51 2.58 6.23
CA LYS A 7 -6.00 3.75 6.97
C LYS A 7 -4.87 4.70 7.37
N GLU A 8 -3.75 4.16 7.84
CA GLU A 8 -2.58 4.99 8.15
C GLU A 8 -2.00 5.66 6.89
N LEU A 9 -2.07 4.99 5.74
CA LEU A 9 -1.62 5.56 4.46
C LEU A 9 -2.55 6.70 4.02
N GLU A 10 -3.86 6.52 4.11
CA GLU A 10 -4.86 7.56 3.84
C GLU A 10 -4.62 8.79 4.72
N GLU A 11 -4.36 8.61 6.02
CA GLU A 11 -4.05 9.71 6.92
C GLU A 11 -2.76 10.46 6.51
N VAL A 12 -1.74 9.75 6.04
CA VAL A 12 -0.50 10.35 5.53
C VAL A 12 -0.77 11.16 4.26
N VAL A 13 -1.52 10.59 3.30
CA VAL A 13 -1.88 11.28 2.05
C VAL A 13 -2.68 12.54 2.33
N ASN A 14 -3.72 12.44 3.18
CA ASN A 14 -4.53 13.59 3.57
C ASN A 14 -3.69 14.72 4.18
N LYS A 15 -2.69 14.38 5.01
CA LYS A 15 -1.77 15.39 5.59
C LYS A 15 -0.88 16.02 4.53
N LEU A 16 -0.35 15.25 3.59
CA LEU A 16 0.45 15.78 2.49
C LEU A 16 -0.37 16.70 1.59
N GLU A 17 -1.61 16.33 1.28
CA GLU A 17 -2.51 17.10 0.42
C GLU A 17 -3.05 18.38 1.09
N SER A 18 -3.13 18.40 2.43
CA SER A 18 -3.54 19.60 3.17
C SER A 18 -2.60 20.79 2.96
N GLY A 19 -1.33 20.54 2.62
CA GLY A 19 -0.31 21.58 2.48
C GLY A 19 0.10 22.26 3.79
N GLU A 20 -0.36 21.76 4.94
CA GLU A 20 -0.06 22.33 6.27
C GLU A 20 1.30 21.87 6.82
N ALA A 21 1.88 20.80 6.24
CA ALA A 21 3.16 20.25 6.67
C ALA A 21 4.34 21.12 6.19
N SER A 22 5.32 21.32 7.07
CA SER A 22 6.61 21.88 6.66
C SER A 22 7.34 20.95 5.67
N LEU A 23 8.39 21.46 5.00
CA LEU A 23 9.18 20.64 4.08
C LEU A 23 9.77 19.39 4.76
N SER A 24 10.28 19.53 5.98
CA SER A 24 10.86 18.41 6.73
C SER A 24 9.79 17.37 7.07
N GLU A 25 8.64 17.82 7.56
CA GLU A 25 7.51 16.92 7.87
C GLU A 25 6.96 16.25 6.60
N SER A 26 6.94 16.97 5.48
CA SER A 26 6.50 16.42 4.20
C SER A 26 7.42 15.29 3.72
N LEU A 27 8.73 15.40 3.94
CA LEU A 27 9.68 14.34 3.62
C LEU A 27 9.48 13.11 4.52
N GLU A 28 9.27 13.31 5.82
CA GLU A 28 8.99 12.22 6.77
C GLU A 28 7.66 11.51 6.45
N LEU A 29 6.62 12.29 6.16
CA LEU A 29 5.31 11.77 5.73
C LEU A 29 5.44 10.99 4.43
N PHE A 30 6.19 11.50 3.46
CA PHE A 30 6.43 10.81 2.20
C PHE A 30 7.14 9.47 2.39
N GLU A 31 8.23 9.43 3.16
CA GLU A 31 8.94 8.18 3.48
C GLU A 31 8.02 7.18 4.18
N LYS A 32 7.23 7.64 5.16
CA LYS A 32 6.22 6.82 5.83
C LYS A 32 5.19 6.28 4.84
N GLY A 33 4.70 7.12 3.92
CA GLY A 33 3.73 6.75 2.89
C GLY A 33 4.25 5.66 1.96
N ILE A 34 5.49 5.80 1.47
CA ILE A 34 6.15 4.78 0.62
C ILE A 34 6.26 3.44 1.35
N LYS A 35 6.64 3.46 2.62
CA LYS A 35 6.73 2.24 3.43
C LYS A 35 5.37 1.56 3.60
N LEU A 36 4.34 2.33 3.96
CA LEU A 36 2.98 1.82 4.14
C LEU A 36 2.40 1.25 2.84
N ALA A 37 2.62 1.92 1.71
CA ALA A 37 2.20 1.43 0.40
C ALA A 37 2.89 0.09 0.06
N GLY A 38 4.20 0.00 0.29
CA GLY A 38 4.95 -1.24 0.11
C GLY A 38 4.45 -2.39 1.01
N ASP A 39 4.09 -2.08 2.25
CA ASP A 39 3.52 -3.09 3.16
C ASP A 39 2.11 -3.54 2.74
N CYS A 40 1.27 -2.62 2.23
CA CYS A 40 -0.03 -2.96 1.67
C CYS A 40 0.10 -3.90 0.47
N ASN A 41 0.99 -3.58 -0.48
CA ASN A 41 1.25 -4.42 -1.66
C ASN A 41 1.70 -5.82 -1.25
N LYS A 42 2.64 -5.95 -0.31
CA LYS A 42 3.07 -7.28 0.18
C LYS A 42 1.92 -8.09 0.76
N MET A 43 1.01 -7.46 1.52
CA MET A 43 -0.15 -8.14 2.08
C MET A 43 -1.12 -8.61 0.99
N LEU A 44 -1.33 -7.79 -0.05
CA LEU A 44 -2.14 -8.15 -1.21
C LEU A 44 -1.51 -9.29 -2.00
N ASP A 45 -0.21 -9.23 -2.28
CA ASP A 45 0.53 -10.31 -2.96
C ASP A 45 0.42 -11.64 -2.21
N GLU A 46 0.54 -11.61 -0.88
CA GLU A 46 0.38 -12.80 -0.05
C GLU A 46 -1.05 -13.35 -0.09
N ALA A 47 -2.06 -12.48 -0.08
CA ALA A 47 -3.46 -12.86 -0.18
C ALA A 47 -3.74 -13.49 -1.56
N GLU A 48 -3.26 -12.86 -2.64
CA GLU A 48 -3.42 -13.34 -4.00
C GLU A 48 -2.74 -14.69 -4.22
N LYS A 49 -1.51 -14.88 -3.69
CA LYS A 49 -0.82 -16.18 -3.72
C LYS A 49 -1.63 -17.27 -3.03
N LYS A 50 -2.21 -16.97 -1.86
CA LYS A 50 -3.07 -17.93 -1.14
C LYS A 50 -4.31 -18.28 -1.95
N VAL A 51 -4.96 -17.29 -2.55
CA VAL A 51 -6.13 -17.49 -3.41
C VAL A 51 -5.77 -18.33 -4.65
N SER A 52 -4.66 -18.02 -5.31
CA SER A 52 -4.16 -18.76 -6.48
C SER A 52 -3.90 -20.24 -6.17
N VAL A 53 -3.32 -20.54 -5.01
CA VAL A 53 -3.10 -21.92 -4.55
C VAL A 53 -4.44 -22.64 -4.30
N LEU A 54 -5.42 -21.95 -3.71
CA LEU A 54 -6.74 -22.53 -3.43
C LEU A 54 -7.56 -22.80 -4.70
N ILE A 55 -7.41 -21.98 -5.73
CA ILE A 55 -8.15 -22.10 -7.00
C ILE A 55 -7.47 -23.11 -7.97
N GLY A 56 -6.29 -23.63 -7.63
CA GLY A 56 -5.63 -24.69 -8.41
C GLY A 56 -4.68 -24.19 -9.50
N GLY A 57 -4.15 -22.97 -9.37
CA GLY A 57 -2.98 -22.52 -10.13
C GLY A 57 -3.20 -22.23 -11.61
N GLU A 58 -4.18 -21.41 -11.96
CA GLU A 58 -4.17 -20.70 -13.24
C GLU A 58 -3.66 -19.27 -13.00
N LYS A 59 -2.36 -19.06 -13.20
CA LYS A 59 -1.85 -17.70 -13.42
C LYS A 59 -2.54 -17.17 -14.69
N LYS A 60 -3.56 -16.32 -14.52
CA LYS A 60 -3.78 -15.25 -15.47
C LYS A 60 -2.90 -14.12 -15.00
N ASP A 61 -1.71 -14.00 -15.59
CA ASP A 61 -0.93 -12.77 -15.50
C ASP A 61 -1.86 -11.63 -15.95
N PHE A 62 -2.35 -10.85 -14.98
CA PHE A 62 -3.24 -9.71 -15.23
C PHE A 62 -2.45 -8.42 -15.51
N ASP A 63 -1.13 -8.53 -15.63
CA ASP A 63 -0.23 -7.44 -16.00
C ASP A 63 0.40 -7.72 -17.36
N GLU A 64 -0.22 -7.19 -18.42
CA GLU A 64 0.46 -6.53 -19.54
C GLU A 64 -0.59 -5.84 -20.44
N GLU A 65 -0.94 -4.60 -20.09
CA GLU A 65 -1.15 -3.49 -21.02
C GLU A 65 -0.54 -2.21 -20.44
#